data_AF-A0A383BEE5-F1
#
_entry.id   AF-A0A383BEE5-F1
#
_cell.length_a   1.000
_cell.length_b   1.000
_cell.length_c   1.000
_cell.angle_alpha   90.00
_cell.angle_beta   90.00
_cell.angle_gamma   90.00
#
_symmetry.space_group_name_H-M   'P 1'
#
loop_
_entity.id
_entity.type
_entity.pdbx_description
1 polymer ?
#
loop_
_entity_poly.entity_id
_entity_poly.type
_entity_poly.pdbx_seq_one_letter_code
_entity_poly.pdbx_strand_id
1 'polypeptide(L)'
;MGPNETPHLNHAEGLWFDWFRDGILNADIDDAGEKPVLHYLVDLSVLECDSKGLLKLSGVGEGQSSHEVKSILLKSLNGLSQTENGFALVYFLSSFSNNKLPPLMKED
;
A
#
# COMPACT_ATOMS: atom_id res chain seq x y z
N MET A 1 -1.05 17.35 -10.01
CA MET A 1 0.06 16.40 -9.94
C MET A 1 -0.23 15.42 -8.84
N GLY A 2 0.04 14.13 -9.05
CA GLY A 2 -0.20 13.08 -8.07
C GLY A 2 0.97 12.10 -7.97
N PRO A 3 0.80 11.02 -7.19
CA PRO A 3 1.84 10.01 -7.00
C PRO A 3 2.35 9.36 -8.29
N ASN A 4 1.53 9.33 -9.35
CA ASN A 4 1.95 8.82 -10.67
C ASN A 4 3.06 9.65 -11.31
N GLU A 5 3.10 10.96 -11.07
CA GLU A 5 4.11 11.87 -11.63
C GLU A 5 5.23 12.13 -10.63
N THR A 6 4.89 12.18 -9.33
CA THR A 6 5.79 12.61 -8.26
C THR A 6 5.68 11.71 -7.03
N PRO A 7 6.05 10.42 -7.13
CA PRO A 7 5.88 9.45 -6.04
C PRO A 7 6.75 9.74 -4.80
N HIS A 8 7.75 10.61 -4.94
CA HIS A 8 8.65 11.02 -3.86
C HIS A 8 8.12 12.19 -3.00
N LEU A 9 6.99 12.79 -3.39
CA LEU A 9 6.37 13.92 -2.70
C LEU A 9 5.20 13.50 -1.81
N ASN A 10 4.78 14.42 -0.94
CA ASN A 10 3.59 14.28 -0.12
C ASN A 10 2.33 14.54 -0.95
N HIS A 11 1.34 13.65 -0.84
CA HIS A 11 0.04 13.77 -1.50
C HIS A 11 -1.10 13.40 -0.53
N ALA A 12 -2.33 13.78 -0.89
CA ALA A 12 -3.52 13.45 -0.09
C ALA A 12 -3.81 11.94 -0.11
N GLU A 13 -4.50 11.44 0.93
CA GLU A 13 -4.90 10.03 1.10
C GLU A 13 -5.54 9.45 -0.16
N GLY A 14 -6.58 10.09 -0.69
CA GLY A 14 -7.29 9.60 -1.89
C GLY A 14 -6.41 9.48 -3.13
N LEU A 15 -5.43 10.37 -3.32
CA LEU A 15 -4.50 10.27 -4.44
C LEU A 15 -3.57 9.06 -4.31
N TRP A 16 -3.17 8.73 -3.08
CA TRP A 16 -2.41 7.52 -2.81
C TRP A 16 -3.27 6.28 -2.96
N PHE A 17 -4.51 6.30 -2.46
CA PHE A 17 -5.42 5.17 -2.60
C PHE A 17 -5.68 4.82 -4.06
N ASP A 18 -5.98 5.81 -4.91
CA ASP A 18 -6.12 5.63 -6.35
C ASP A 18 -4.85 5.04 -6.98
N TRP A 19 -3.68 5.54 -6.59
CA TRP A 19 -2.40 5.05 -7.09
C TRP A 19 -2.12 3.59 -6.70
N PHE A 20 -2.50 3.20 -5.48
CA PHE A 20 -2.39 1.85 -4.96
C PHE A 20 -3.41 0.90 -5.61
N ARG A 21 -4.65 1.33 -5.83
CA ARG A 21 -5.67 0.57 -6.58
C ARG A 21 -5.24 0.26 -8.01
N ASP A 22 -4.43 1.12 -8.59
CA ASP A 22 -3.80 0.87 -9.89
C ASP A 22 -2.67 -0.19 -9.77
N GLY A 23 -3.08 -1.45 -9.71
CA GLY A 23 -2.20 -2.62 -9.86
C GLY A 23 -1.58 -3.16 -8.58
N ILE A 24 -1.70 -2.50 -7.42
CA ILE A 24 -1.16 -3.01 -6.15
C ILE A 24 -2.27 -3.63 -5.29
N LEU A 25 -3.34 -2.90 -5.04
CA LEU A 25 -4.46 -3.37 -4.21
C LEU A 25 -5.43 -4.23 -5.02
N ASN A 26 -6.13 -5.11 -4.31
CA ASN A 26 -7.24 -5.87 -4.85
C ASN A 26 -8.37 -4.91 -5.27
N ALA A 27 -8.99 -5.18 -6.41
CA ALA A 27 -10.07 -4.37 -6.98
C ALA A 27 -11.34 -4.36 -6.12
N ASP A 28 -11.49 -5.35 -5.23
CA ASP A 28 -12.62 -5.47 -4.30
C ASP A 28 -12.57 -4.47 -3.13
N ILE A 29 -11.45 -3.77 -2.94
CA ILE A 29 -11.34 -2.73 -1.91
C ILE A 29 -12.04 -1.46 -2.42
N ASP A 30 -13.17 -1.14 -1.79
CA ASP A 30 -13.95 0.06 -2.06
C ASP A 30 -13.47 1.25 -1.22
N ASP A 31 -14.16 2.38 -1.37
CA ASP A 31 -13.81 3.63 -0.69
C ASP A 31 -13.95 3.53 0.85
N ALA A 32 -14.71 2.55 1.38
CA ALA A 32 -14.76 2.31 2.81
C ALA A 32 -13.48 1.63 3.33
N GLY A 33 -12.78 0.90 2.46
CA GLY A 33 -11.48 0.29 2.72
C GLY A 33 -10.30 1.25 2.61
N GLU A 34 -10.48 2.46 2.06
CA GLU A 34 -9.41 3.44 1.83
C GLU A 34 -8.60 3.74 3.09
N LYS A 35 -9.25 4.29 4.12
CA LYS A 35 -8.57 4.72 5.35
C LYS A 35 -7.94 3.55 6.10
N PRO A 36 -8.63 2.43 6.37
CA PRO A 36 -8.03 1.29 7.06
C PRO A 36 -6.78 0.77 6.35
N VAL A 37 -6.79 0.66 5.01
CA VAL A 37 -5.64 0.17 4.24
C VAL A 37 -4.48 1.15 4.31
N LEU A 38 -4.72 2.45 4.09
CA LEU A 38 -3.64 3.44 4.15
C LEU A 38 -3.02 3.54 5.55
N HIS A 39 -3.84 3.53 6.62
CA HIS A 39 -3.34 3.51 8.00
C HIS A 39 -2.52 2.26 8.29
N TYR A 40 -2.97 1.09 7.83
CA TYR A 40 -2.19 -0.14 7.98
C TYR A 40 -0.85 -0.07 7.25
N LEU A 41 -0.79 0.56 6.07
CA LEU A 41 0.48 0.81 5.37
C LEU A 41 1.39 1.80 6.11
N VAL A 42 0.83 2.76 6.86
CA VAL A 42 1.59 3.62 7.77
C VAL A 42 2.14 2.83 8.95
N ASP A 43 1.32 1.98 9.58
CA ASP A 43 1.76 1.12 10.69
C ASP A 43 2.90 0.18 10.27
N LEU A 44 2.88 -0.26 9.00
CA LEU A 44 3.96 -1.05 8.38
C LEU A 44 5.17 -0.23 7.91
N SER A 45 5.19 1.09 8.17
CA SER A 45 6.24 2.02 7.72
C SER A 45 6.43 2.04 6.20
N VAL A 46 5.42 1.67 5.43
CA VAL A 46 5.41 1.79 3.95
C VAL A 46 5.07 3.22 3.54
N LEU A 47 4.15 3.84 4.29
CA LEU A 47 3.79 5.24 4.16
C LEU A 47 4.22 6.01 5.40
N GLU A 48 4.57 7.28 5.19
CA GLU A 48 4.84 8.25 6.24
C GLU A 48 3.75 9.33 6.17
N CYS A 49 3.24 9.74 7.34
CA CYS A 49 2.27 10.83 7.46
C CYS A 49 2.97 12.09 8.00
N ASP A 50 2.80 13.21 7.30
CA ASP A 50 3.36 14.49 7.72
C ASP A 50 2.45 15.22 8.72
N SER A 51 2.95 16.32 9.29
CA SER A 51 2.20 17.16 10.24
C SER A 51 0.89 17.77 9.70
N LYS A 52 0.66 17.69 8.39
CA LYS A 52 -0.52 18.22 7.70
C LYS A 52 -1.48 17.10 7.27
N GLY A 53 -1.19 15.84 7.61
CA GLY A 53 -2.00 14.70 7.22
C GLY A 53 -1.79 14.26 5.76
N LEU A 54 -0.71 14.71 5.11
CA LEU A 54 -0.34 14.22 3.78
C LEU A 54 0.56 12.99 3.92
N LEU A 55 0.42 12.07 2.97
CA LEU A 55 1.17 10.82 2.95
C LEU A 55 2.30 10.87 1.94
N LYS A 56 3.35 10.09 2.17
CA LYS A 56 4.44 9.83 1.23
C LYS A 56 4.95 8.40 1.37
N LEU A 57 5.47 7.83 0.29
CA LEU A 57 6.18 6.55 0.35
C LEU A 57 7.55 6.68 1.03
N SER A 58 7.80 5.79 1.98
CA SER A 58 9.09 5.65 2.66
C SER A 58 10.17 5.22 1.67
N GLY A 59 11.34 5.85 1.75
CA GLY A 59 12.52 5.44 0.97
C GLY A 59 12.45 5.72 -0.54
N VAL A 60 11.46 6.48 -1.02
CA VAL A 60 11.37 6.91 -2.43
C VAL A 60 12.01 8.29 -2.62
N GLY A 61 12.97 8.35 -3.55
CA GLY A 61 13.73 9.55 -3.89
C GLY A 61 13.29 10.21 -5.20
N GLU A 62 13.75 11.44 -5.42
CA GLU A 62 13.54 12.15 -6.68
C GLU A 62 14.15 11.41 -7.87
N GLY A 63 13.54 11.52 -9.05
CA GLY A 63 14.02 10.93 -10.29
C GLY A 63 13.57 9.49 -10.56
N GLN A 64 12.91 8.82 -9.61
CA GLN A 64 12.32 7.50 -9.83
C GLN A 64 10.94 7.62 -10.50
N SER A 65 10.70 6.80 -11.52
CA SER A 65 9.38 6.73 -12.15
C SER A 65 8.38 5.95 -11.29
N SER A 66 7.09 6.26 -11.43
CA SER A 66 6.01 5.53 -10.74
C SER A 66 6.09 4.01 -10.98
N HIS A 67 6.37 3.58 -12.21
CA HIS A 67 6.49 2.16 -12.55
C HIS A 67 7.62 1.45 -11.79
N GLU A 68 8.80 2.07 -11.70
CA GLU A 68 9.94 1.52 -10.94
C GLU A 68 9.60 1.43 -9.45
N VAL A 69 8.99 2.49 -8.90
CA VAL A 69 8.54 2.54 -7.50
C VAL A 69 7.53 1.42 -7.23
N LYS A 70 6.52 1.23 -8.09
CA LYS A 70 5.55 0.12 -7.96
C LYS A 70 6.22 -1.24 -7.92
N SER A 71 7.19 -1.49 -8.80
CA SER A 71 7.89 -2.78 -8.87
C SER A 71 8.68 -3.08 -7.59
N ILE A 72 9.40 -2.08 -7.04
CA ILE A 72 10.16 -2.21 -5.79
C ILE A 72 9.21 -2.38 -4.60
N LEU A 73 8.13 -1.61 -4.58
CA LEU A 73 7.13 -1.63 -3.53
C LEU A 73 6.42 -2.98 -3.45
N LEU A 74 6.01 -3.56 -4.58
CA LEU A 74 5.40 -4.89 -4.62
C LEU A 74 6.31 -5.97 -4.01
N LYS A 75 7.62 -5.93 -4.30
CA LYS A 75 8.58 -6.86 -3.68
C LYS A 75 8.64 -6.66 -2.16
N SER A 76 8.63 -5.41 -1.71
CA SER A 76 8.69 -5.06 -0.29
C SER A 76 7.42 -5.50 0.44
N LEU A 77 6.25 -5.25 -0.13
CA LEU A 77 4.94 -5.67 0.40
C LEU A 77 4.82 -7.19 0.45
N ASN A 78 5.31 -7.91 -0.58
CA ASN A 78 5.39 -9.36 -0.55
C ASN A 78 6.29 -9.86 0.59
N GLY A 79 7.43 -9.23 0.84
CA GLY A 79 8.28 -9.55 1.99
C GLY A 79 7.58 -9.29 3.32
N LEU A 80 6.95 -8.12 3.48
CA LEU A 80 6.19 -7.74 4.68
C LEU A 80 5.02 -8.69 4.95
N SER A 81 4.35 -9.20 3.91
CA SER A 81 3.23 -10.13 4.04
C SER A 81 3.58 -11.42 4.79
N GLN A 82 4.87 -11.76 4.87
CA GLN A 82 5.38 -12.95 5.57
C GLN A 82 5.77 -12.67 7.02
N THR A 83 5.57 -11.43 7.49
CA THR A 83 5.82 -11.04 8.89
C THR A 83 4.52 -11.05 9.70
N GLU A 84 4.63 -11.12 11.02
CA GLU A 84 3.48 -11.09 11.92
C GLU A 84 2.66 -9.82 11.74
N ASN A 85 3.30 -8.65 11.71
CA ASN A 85 2.58 -7.38 11.56
C ASN A 85 2.00 -7.18 10.17
N GLY A 86 2.57 -7.83 9.15
CA GLY A 86 2.20 -7.66 7.75
C GLY A 86 1.22 -8.70 7.21
N PHE A 87 0.80 -9.67 8.03
CA PHE A 87 0.00 -10.82 7.60
C PHE A 87 -1.26 -10.43 6.80
N ALA A 88 -1.90 -9.30 7.15
CA ALA A 88 -3.14 -8.88 6.51
C ALA A 88 -2.94 -8.41 5.05
N LEU A 89 -1.70 -8.12 4.62
CA LEU A 89 -1.39 -7.71 3.24
C LEU A 89 -1.86 -8.74 2.21
N VAL A 90 -1.86 -10.03 2.54
CA VAL A 90 -2.33 -11.09 1.63
C VAL A 90 -3.80 -10.92 1.24
N TYR A 91 -4.62 -10.23 2.05
CA TYR A 91 -6.02 -9.95 1.75
C TYR A 91 -6.19 -8.66 0.93
N PHE A 92 -5.19 -7.77 0.97
CA PHE A 92 -5.27 -6.46 0.32
C PHE A 92 -4.59 -6.41 -1.04
N LEU A 93 -3.59 -7.23 -1.29
CA LEU A 93 -2.76 -7.15 -2.49
C LEU A 93 -3.35 -7.94 -3.66
N SER A 94 -3.37 -7.32 -4.85
CA SER A 94 -3.86 -7.91 -6.10
C SER A 94 -3.17 -9.23 -6.46
N SER A 95 -1.89 -9.36 -6.10
CA SER A 95 -1.08 -10.54 -6.38
C SER A 95 -1.56 -11.82 -5.66
N PHE A 96 -2.40 -11.68 -4.63
CA PHE A 96 -2.95 -12.79 -3.86
C PHE A 96 -4.44 -13.03 -4.11
N SER A 97 -5.11 -12.20 -4.92
CA SER A 97 -6.57 -12.29 -5.12
C SER A 97 -7.04 -13.63 -5.73
N ASN A 98 -6.19 -14.26 -6.54
CA ASN A 98 -6.46 -15.58 -7.14
C ASN A 98 -5.93 -16.75 -6.32
N ASN A 99 -5.19 -16.50 -5.24
CA ASN A 99 -4.64 -17.55 -4.40
C ASN A 99 -5.63 -17.93 -3.30
N LYS A 100 -5.56 -19.18 -2.85
CA LYS A 100 -6.33 -19.61 -1.67
C LYS A 100 -5.82 -18.85 -0.46
N LEU A 101 -6.58 -17.83 -0.04
CA LEU A 101 -6.23 -16.97 1.07
C LEU A 101 -6.04 -17.80 2.35
N PRO A 102 -5.09 -17.43 3.23
CA PRO A 102 -4.97 -18.07 4.53
C PRO A 102 -6.30 -17.95 5.29
N PRO A 103 -6.72 -18.99 6.03
CA PRO A 103 -7.85 -18.84 6.92
C PRO A 103 -7.53 -17.74 7.93
N LEU A 104 -8.46 -16.78 8.08
CA LEU A 104 -8.40 -15.84 9.20
C LEU A 104 -8.41 -16.69 10.47
N MET A 105 -7.33 -16.62 11.26
CA MET A 105 -7.29 -17.29 12.55
C MET A 105 -8.50 -16.80 13.35
N LYS A 106 -9.41 -17.72 13.65
CA LYS A 106 -10.45 -17.47 14.64
C LYS A 106 -9.77 -17.76 15.98
N GLU A 107 -9.73 -16.78 16.86
CA GLU A 107 -9.47 -17.05 18.28
C GLU A 107 -10.57 -18.01 18.77
N ASP A 108 -10.14 -19.15 19.34
CA ASP A 108 -10.97 -20.07 20.13
C ASP A 108 -11.20 -19.50 21.55
#